data_AF-A0A7V1PV43-F1
#
_entry.id   AF-A0A7V1PV43-F1
#
_cell.length_a   1.000
_cell.length_b   1.000
_cell.length_c   1.000
_cell.angle_alpha   90.00
_cell.angle_beta   90.00
_cell.angle_gamma   90.00
#
_symmetry.space_group_name_H-M   'P 1'
#
loop_
_entity.id
_entity.type
_entity.pdbx_description
1 polymer ?
#
loop_
_entity_poly.entity_id
_entity_poly.type
_entity_poly.pdbx_seq_one_letter_code
_entity_poly.pdbx_strand_id
1 'polypeptide(L)'
;MYQPREIMNYDVTPLEDLRALPGAESIGNCYQCAQCIGVCPIDNVGDYGPRKIYRKLQMGMNLLESVDLWQCTTCMNCLRVCPKEVNMIDIMPAAREKAILDGK
;
A
#
# COMPACT_ATOMS: atom_id res chain seq x y z
N MET A 1 18.49 -31.24 -10.41
CA MET A 1 18.69 -29.94 -11.10
C MET A 1 18.06 -28.87 -10.21
N TYR A 2 18.86 -28.18 -9.40
CA TYR A 2 18.36 -27.08 -8.58
C TYR A 2 18.23 -25.86 -9.47
N GLN A 3 17.00 -25.41 -9.71
CA GLN A 3 16.82 -24.06 -10.22
C GLN A 3 17.04 -23.06 -9.08
N PRO A 4 17.66 -21.91 -9.38
CA PRO A 4 17.73 -20.83 -8.42
C PRO A 4 16.31 -20.43 -7.99
N ARG A 5 16.05 -20.40 -6.68
CA ARG A 5 14.75 -19.98 -6.12
C ARG A 5 14.70 -18.46 -5.93
N GLU A 6 15.80 -17.77 -6.21
CA GLU A 6 15.87 -16.33 -6.18
C GLU A 6 15.07 -15.73 -7.33
N ILE A 7 14.26 -14.75 -6.98
CA ILE A 7 13.55 -13.91 -7.93
C ILE A 7 14.55 -12.85 -8.37
N MET A 8 15.04 -12.95 -9.61
CA MET A 8 16.05 -12.02 -10.15
C MET A 8 15.45 -10.69 -10.63
N ASN A 9 14.14 -10.68 -10.89
CA ASN A 9 13.43 -9.52 -11.43
C ASN A 9 12.29 -9.12 -10.48
N TYR A 10 12.41 -7.97 -9.84
CA TYR A 10 11.33 -7.34 -9.08
C TYR A 10 11.00 -6.00 -9.74
N ASP A 11 9.74 -5.83 -10.12
CA ASP A 11 9.25 -4.57 -10.65
C ASP A 11 8.74 -3.71 -9.49
N VAL A 12 9.52 -2.68 -9.16
CA VAL A 12 9.19 -1.70 -8.11
C VAL A 12 8.49 -0.46 -8.66
N THR A 13 8.26 -0.39 -9.97
CA THR A 13 7.64 0.77 -10.60
C THR A 13 6.31 1.17 -9.96
N PRO A 14 5.39 0.26 -9.57
CA PRO A 14 4.11 0.69 -9.00
C PRO A 14 4.26 1.34 -7.63
N LEU A 15 5.29 0.95 -6.85
CA LEU A 15 5.59 1.57 -5.57
C LEU A 15 6.18 2.98 -5.77
N GLU A 16 7.07 3.14 -6.75
CA GLU A 16 7.68 4.43 -7.08
C GLU A 16 6.64 5.41 -7.64
N ASP A 17 5.77 4.93 -8.54
CA ASP A 17 4.68 5.72 -9.11
C ASP A 17 3.71 6.23 -8.04
N LEU A 18 3.34 5.35 -7.10
CA LEU A 18 2.49 5.75 -5.97
C LEU A 18 3.20 6.76 -5.08
N ARG A 19 4.48 6.53 -4.77
CA ARG A 19 5.30 7.43 -3.93
C ARG A 19 5.47 8.81 -4.55
N ALA A 20 5.44 8.91 -5.88
CA ALA A 20 5.56 10.17 -6.60
C ALA A 20 4.30 11.06 -6.53
N LEU A 21 3.15 10.51 -6.10
CA LEU A 21 1.94 11.31 -5.90
C LEU A 21 2.09 12.24 -4.69
N PRO A 22 1.58 13.50 -4.78
CA PRO A 22 1.61 14.43 -3.66
C PRO A 22 0.82 13.87 -2.48
N GLY A 23 1.44 13.81 -1.29
CA GLY A 23 0.85 13.25 -0.08
C GLY A 23 1.02 11.73 0.09
N ALA A 24 1.57 11.04 -0.91
CA ALA A 24 1.81 9.60 -0.84
C ALA A 24 3.28 9.22 -0.55
N GLU A 25 4.16 10.19 -0.31
CA GLU A 25 5.61 10.02 -0.19
C GLU A 25 5.99 9.10 0.98
N SER A 26 5.19 9.17 2.05
CA SER A 26 5.39 8.40 3.28
C SER A 26 5.27 6.88 3.09
N ILE A 27 4.69 6.40 1.97
CA ILE A 27 4.60 4.96 1.67
C ILE A 27 5.97 4.29 1.66
N GLY A 28 7.01 5.00 1.19
CA GLY A 28 8.39 4.50 1.11
C GLY A 28 9.07 4.28 2.46
N ASN A 29 8.49 4.76 3.56
CA ASN A 29 9.04 4.59 4.90
C ASN A 29 8.71 3.22 5.52
N CYS A 30 7.86 2.42 4.87
CA CYS A 30 7.39 1.15 5.40
C CYS A 30 8.49 0.07 5.39
N TYR A 31 8.83 -0.42 6.57
CA TYR A 31 9.75 -1.54 6.80
C TYR A 31 9.07 -2.85 7.23
N GLN A 32 7.76 -3.00 6.99
CA GLN A 32 7.01 -4.24 7.20
C GLN A 32 6.89 -4.77 8.66
N CYS A 33 6.91 -3.92 9.69
CA CYS A 33 6.76 -4.36 11.10
C CYS A 33 5.41 -4.97 11.51
N ALA A 34 4.38 -4.89 10.67
CA ALA A 34 3.04 -5.46 10.89
C ALA A 34 2.16 -4.86 12.01
N GLN A 35 2.55 -3.77 12.68
CA GLN A 35 1.70 -3.15 13.73
C GLN A 35 0.33 -2.67 13.23
N CYS A 36 0.22 -2.29 11.96
CA CYS A 36 -1.03 -1.82 11.36
C CYS A 36 -2.07 -2.93 11.10
N ILE A 37 -1.68 -4.22 11.12
CA ILE A 37 -2.58 -5.36 10.84
C ILE A 37 -3.67 -5.42 11.91
N GLY A 38 -3.28 -5.50 13.19
CA GLY A 38 -4.23 -5.70 14.29
C GLY A 38 -5.20 -4.54 14.55
N VAL A 39 -4.98 -3.38 13.93
CA VAL A 39 -5.82 -2.18 14.10
C VAL A 39 -6.67 -1.85 12.87
N CYS A 40 -6.45 -2.53 11.75
CA CYS A 40 -7.23 -2.30 10.53
C CYS A 40 -8.54 -3.09 10.61
N PRO A 41 -9.72 -2.44 10.61
CA PRO A 41 -10.99 -3.14 10.73
C PRO A 41 -11.27 -4.06 9.54
N ILE A 42 -10.78 -3.70 8.35
CA ILE A 42 -10.99 -4.49 7.12
C ILE A 42 -10.07 -5.71 7.08
N ASP A 43 -8.84 -5.60 7.61
CA ASP A 43 -7.93 -6.77 7.71
C ASP A 43 -8.52 -7.87 8.61
N ASN A 44 -9.23 -7.49 9.67
CA ASN A 44 -9.87 -8.44 10.59
C ASN A 44 -10.99 -9.29 9.94
N VAL A 45 -11.51 -8.87 8.79
CA VAL A 45 -12.64 -9.53 8.12
C VAL A 45 -12.35 -9.89 6.65
N GLY A 46 -11.14 -9.63 6.16
CA GLY A 46 -10.79 -9.82 4.75
C GLY A 46 -9.30 -9.72 4.46
N ASP A 47 -8.93 -9.80 3.18
CA ASP A 47 -7.52 -9.74 2.76
C ASP A 47 -7.06 -8.34 2.33
N TYR A 48 -7.09 -7.42 3.28
CA TYR A 48 -6.76 -6.01 3.08
C TYR A 48 -5.90 -5.48 4.20
N GLY A 49 -4.97 -4.57 3.94
CA GLY A 49 -4.35 -3.77 5.01
C GLY A 49 -3.15 -2.99 4.54
N PRO A 50 -2.70 -1.96 5.28
CA PRO A 50 -1.60 -1.09 4.84
C PRO A 50 -0.29 -1.85 4.56
N ARG A 51 0.07 -2.79 5.43
CA ARG A 51 1.26 -3.64 5.23
C ARG A 51 1.10 -4.52 3.97
N LYS A 52 -0.09 -5.10 3.77
CA LYS A 52 -0.38 -5.97 2.63
C LYS A 52 -0.36 -5.18 1.33
N ILE A 53 -0.97 -3.99 1.28
CA ILE A 53 -0.89 -3.06 0.14
C ILE A 53 0.57 -2.77 -0.20
N TYR A 54 1.38 -2.38 0.78
CA TYR A 54 2.81 -2.15 0.55
C TYR A 54 3.52 -3.37 -0.05
N ARG A 55 3.23 -4.56 0.48
CA ARG A 55 3.82 -5.81 -0.05
C ARG A 55 3.32 -6.12 -1.46
N LYS A 56 2.05 -5.88 -1.77
CA LYS A 56 1.48 -6.08 -3.11
C LYS A 56 2.09 -5.11 -4.12
N LEU A 57 2.29 -3.84 -3.74
CA LEU A 57 3.01 -2.83 -4.54
C LEU A 57 4.44 -3.28 -4.87
N GLN A 58 5.18 -3.81 -3.88
CA GLN A 58 6.52 -4.37 -4.10
C GLN A 58 6.54 -5.59 -5.04
N MET A 59 5.40 -6.24 -5.23
CA MET A 59 5.24 -7.39 -6.12
C MET A 59 4.65 -7.01 -7.49
N GLY A 60 4.58 -5.72 -7.81
CA GLY A 60 4.10 -5.24 -9.10
C GLY A 60 2.58 -5.00 -9.18
N MET A 61 1.83 -5.05 -8.07
CA MET A 61 0.42 -4.67 -8.10
C MET A 61 0.28 -3.18 -8.37
N ASN A 62 -0.51 -2.81 -9.39
CA ASN A 62 -0.97 -1.45 -9.57
C ASN A 62 -2.16 -1.15 -8.63
N LEU A 63 -1.94 -0.32 -7.60
CA LEU A 63 -3.00 0.05 -6.65
C LEU A 63 -4.14 0.82 -7.32
N LEU A 64 -3.88 1.62 -8.35
CA LEU A 64 -4.89 2.44 -9.03
C LEU A 64 -5.93 1.60 -9.79
N GLU A 65 -5.60 0.36 -10.13
CA GLU A 65 -6.48 -0.60 -10.82
C GLU A 65 -7.06 -1.66 -9.88
N SER A 66 -6.64 -1.66 -8.62
CA SER A 66 -7.00 -2.68 -7.64
C SER A 66 -8.26 -2.29 -6.85
N VAL A 67 -9.12 -3.27 -6.59
CA VAL A 67 -10.26 -3.13 -5.66
C VAL A 67 -9.81 -2.72 -4.25
N ASP A 68 -8.56 -3.03 -3.88
CA ASP A 68 -7.98 -2.65 -2.58
C ASP A 68 -7.98 -1.12 -2.39
N LEU A 69 -7.92 -0.31 -3.45
CA LEU A 69 -7.96 1.16 -3.37
C LEU A 69 -9.21 1.68 -2.63
N TRP A 70 -10.34 1.02 -2.86
CA TRP A 70 -11.65 1.45 -2.40
C TRP A 70 -12.05 0.85 -1.05
N GLN A 71 -11.26 -0.08 -0.51
CA GLN A 71 -11.55 -0.73 0.76
C GLN A 71 -11.12 0.10 1.99
N CYS A 72 -10.21 1.06 1.84
CA CYS A 72 -9.80 1.91 2.96
C CYS A 72 -10.98 2.75 3.49
N THR A 73 -11.29 2.63 4.77
CA THR A 73 -12.32 3.43 5.45
C THR A 73 -11.82 4.76 6.00
N THR A 74 -10.54 5.12 5.75
CA THR A 74 -9.90 6.36 6.22
C THR A 74 -10.06 6.59 7.74
N CYS A 75 -10.05 5.51 8.53
CA CYS A 75 -10.28 5.55 9.99
C CYS A 75 -9.06 5.95 10.84
N MET A 76 -7.89 6.23 10.23
CA MET A 76 -6.65 6.69 10.88
C MET A 76 -5.99 5.69 11.86
N ASN A 77 -6.57 4.52 12.12
CA ASN A 77 -6.03 3.56 13.07
C ASN A 77 -4.58 3.13 12.79
N CYS A 78 -4.24 2.91 11.52
CA CYS A 78 -2.91 2.48 11.12
C CYS A 78 -1.83 3.54 11.33
N LEU A 79 -2.16 4.82 11.16
CA LEU A 79 -1.22 5.93 11.41
C LEU A 79 -0.88 6.02 12.89
N ARG A 80 -1.88 5.87 13.78
CA ARG A 80 -1.70 5.95 15.24
C ARG A 80 -0.64 4.98 15.78
N VAL A 81 -0.51 3.82 15.15
CA VAL A 81 0.43 2.76 15.58
C VAL A 81 1.67 2.68 14.72
N CYS A 82 1.83 3.50 13.68
CA CYS A 82 2.97 3.37 12.77
C CYS A 82 4.22 4.07 13.34
N PRO A 83 5.33 3.35 13.59
CA PRO A 83 6.56 3.94 14.14
C PRO A 83 7.38 4.71 13.08
N LYS A 84 6.98 4.58 11.80
CA LYS A 84 7.59 5.23 10.64
C LYS A 84 6.67 6.26 10.00
N GLU A 85 5.54 6.55 10.65
CA GLU A 85 4.58 7.57 10.23
C GLU A 85 4.11 7.41 8.77
N VAL A 86 3.89 6.17 8.33
CA VAL A 86 3.31 5.88 7.01
C VAL A 86 1.85 6.33 7.04
N ASN A 87 1.56 7.45 6.39
CA ASN A 87 0.26 8.11 6.49
C ASN A 87 -0.73 7.64 5.42
N MET A 88 -1.43 6.55 5.70
CA MET A 88 -2.49 6.04 4.81
C MET A 88 -3.70 6.98 4.69
N ILE A 89 -3.85 7.96 5.58
CA ILE A 89 -4.91 8.97 5.49
C ILE A 89 -4.63 9.95 4.35
N ASP A 90 -3.37 10.18 4.00
CA ASP A 90 -3.00 11.03 2.87
C ASP A 90 -2.80 10.19 1.59
N ILE A 91 -2.13 9.03 1.72
CA ILE A 91 -1.82 8.13 0.59
C ILE A 91 -3.10 7.66 -0.13
N MET A 92 -4.12 7.21 0.61
CA MET A 92 -5.31 6.61 -0.02
C MET A 92 -6.17 7.63 -0.78
N PRO A 93 -6.45 8.84 -0.24
CA PRO A 93 -7.08 9.90 -1.02
C PRO A 93 -6.26 10.35 -2.24
N ALA A 94 -4.95 10.52 -2.12
CA ALA A 94 -4.09 10.89 -3.26
C ALA A 94 -4.15 9.85 -4.39
N ALA A 95 -4.11 8.56 -4.03
CA ALA A 95 -4.27 7.49 -5.00
C ALA A 95 -5.68 7.46 -5.64
N ARG A 96 -6.74 7.73 -4.87
CA ARG A 96 -8.11 7.81 -5.38
C ARG A 96 -8.31 8.98 -6.35
N GLU A 97 -7.78 10.14 -5.99
CA GLU A 97 -7.81 11.31 -6.87
C GLU A 97 -7.14 11.00 -8.20
N LYS A 98 -5.95 10.39 -8.16
CA LYS A 98 -5.24 9.96 -9.36
C LYS A 98 -6.05 8.94 -10.18
N ALA A 99 -6.64 7.92 -9.55
CA ALA A 99 -7.46 6.93 -10.23
C ALA A 99 -8.68 7.58 -10.93
N ILE A 100 -9.37 8.50 -10.25
CA ILE A 100 -10.52 9.23 -10.81
C ILE A 100 -10.09 10.09 -12.00
N LEU A 101 -8.96 10.80 -11.91
CA LEU A 101 -8.42 11.62 -13.01
C LEU A 101 -8.04 10.76 -14.24
N ASP A 102 -7.59 9.53 -14.01
CA ASP A 102 -7.27 8.56 -15.06
C ASP A 102 -8.51 7.83 -15.61
N GLY A 103 -9.69 8.07 -15.04
CA GLY A 103 -10.94 7.42 -15.43
C GLY A 103 -11.05 5.95 -15.03
N LYS A 104 -10.39 5.56 -13.92
CA LYS A 104 -10.35 4.20 -13.38
C LYS A 104 -11.26 4.02 -12.17
#